data_AF-A0A2G2B402-F1
#
_entry.id   AF-A0A2G2B402-F1
#
_cell.length_a   1.000
_cell.length_b   1.000
_cell.length_c   1.000
_cell.angle_alpha   90.00
_cell.angle_beta   90.00
_cell.angle_gamma   90.00
#
_symmetry.space_group_name_H-M   'P 1'
#
loop_
_entity.id
_entity.type
_entity.pdbx_description
1 polymer ?
#
loop_
_entity_poly.entity_id
_entity_poly.type
_entity_poly.pdbx_seq_one_letter_code
_entity_poly.pdbx_strand_id
1 'polypeptide(L)'
;MPDHQGVPVAVFTVPELVRVGLSEEEARAQELDFTVHHTKTSGWISNFRIGETHAAVKVLVNNTNDQILGAHMIGPEYGELINTFGLAMKFGLTTRQMKLATAAYPSVGSDLGSLI
;
A
#
# COMPACT_ATOMS: atom_id res chain seq x y z
N MET A 1 12.97 8.05 20.99
CA MET A 1 13.05 6.80 20.20
C MET A 1 12.79 7.17 18.75
N PRO A 2 13.43 6.55 17.75
CA PRO A 2 13.15 6.85 16.35
C PRO A 2 11.67 6.60 16.04
N ASP A 3 11.03 7.51 15.31
CA ASP A 3 9.69 7.31 14.79
C ASP A 3 9.76 6.33 13.61
N HIS A 4 9.21 5.14 13.80
CA HIS A 4 9.16 4.08 12.79
C HIS A 4 7.88 4.13 11.95
N GLN A 5 6.96 5.07 12.22
CA GLN A 5 5.78 5.25 11.38
C GLN A 5 6.20 5.68 9.97
N GLY A 6 5.66 4.99 8.97
CA GLY A 6 5.94 5.30 7.57
C GLY A 6 7.30 4.86 7.05
N VAL A 7 8.07 4.02 7.77
CA VAL A 7 9.33 3.44 7.26
C VAL A 7 9.04 2.13 6.50
N PRO A 8 9.22 2.07 5.17
CA PRO A 8 8.97 0.85 4.41
C PRO A 8 10.04 -0.22 4.67
N VAL A 9 9.63 -1.48 4.52
CA VAL A 9 10.49 -2.66 4.57
C VAL A 9 10.22 -3.49 3.33
N ALA A 10 11.29 -3.95 2.67
CA ALA A 10 11.21 -4.72 1.44
C ALA A 10 12.06 -5.99 1.53
N VAL A 11 11.56 -7.07 0.94
CA VAL A 11 12.30 -8.29 0.63
C VAL A 11 12.29 -8.43 -0.89
N PHE A 12 13.44 -8.21 -1.52
CA PHE A 12 13.61 -8.24 -2.97
C PHE A 12 13.75 -9.68 -3.52
N THR A 13 12.74 -10.51 -3.24
CA THR A 13 12.50 -11.78 -3.92
C THR A 13 11.85 -11.55 -5.29
N VAL A 14 11.52 -12.63 -6.01
CA VAL A 14 10.77 -12.57 -7.26
C VAL A 14 9.41 -13.28 -7.08
N PRO A 15 8.27 -12.55 -7.06
CA PRO A 15 8.17 -11.09 -6.96
C PRO A 15 8.59 -10.56 -5.57
N GLU A 16 8.76 -9.25 -5.46
CA GLU A 16 9.12 -8.59 -4.19
C GLU A 16 7.94 -8.57 -3.22
N LEU A 17 8.27 -8.61 -1.93
CA LEU A 17 7.31 -8.50 -0.83
C LEU A 17 7.68 -7.28 0.01
N VAL A 18 6.74 -6.35 0.13
CA VAL A 18 6.98 -5.07 0.78
C VAL A 18 5.88 -4.71 1.75
N ARG A 19 6.22 -3.95 2.79
CA ARG A 19 5.24 -3.42 3.74
C ARG A 19 5.66 -2.08 4.31
N VAL A 20 4.69 -1.36 4.86
CA VAL A 20 4.89 -0.20 5.72
C VAL A 20 3.78 -0.15 6.77
N GLY A 21 4.10 0.34 7.97
CA GLY A 21 3.12 0.49 9.05
C GLY A 21 2.68 -0.81 9.70
N LEU A 22 1.47 -0.80 10.24
CA LEU A 22 0.91 -1.89 11.05
C LEU A 22 0.37 -3.03 10.18
N SER A 23 0.54 -4.26 10.64
CA SER A 23 -0.26 -5.42 10.25
C SER A 23 -1.68 -5.33 10.82
N GLU A 24 -2.59 -6.16 10.28
CA GLU A 24 -3.95 -6.24 10.83
C GLU A 24 -3.99 -6.75 12.26
N GLU A 25 -3.08 -7.65 12.64
CA GLU A 25 -2.97 -8.17 13.99
C GLU A 25 -2.54 -7.06 14.96
N GLU A 26 -1.50 -6.30 14.60
CA GLU A 26 -1.04 -5.15 15.38
C GLU A 26 -2.12 -4.06 15.49
N ALA A 27 -2.86 -3.79 14.41
CA ALA A 27 -3.95 -2.81 14.42
C ALA A 27 -5.14 -3.25 15.29
N ARG A 28 -5.51 -4.54 15.26
CA ARG A 28 -6.54 -5.11 16.14
C ARG A 28 -6.11 -5.13 17.60
N ALA A 29 -4.85 -5.46 17.88
CA ALA A 29 -4.31 -5.47 19.24
C ALA A 29 -4.28 -4.05 19.87
N GLN A 30 -4.23 -3.02 19.03
CA GLN A 30 -4.34 -1.62 19.44
C GLN A 30 -5.80 -1.12 19.49
N GLU A 31 -6.79 -1.99 19.25
CA GLU A 31 -8.22 -1.66 19.25
C GLU A 31 -8.58 -0.50 18.30
N LEU A 32 -7.86 -0.38 17.18
CA LEU A 32 -8.11 0.65 16.18
C LEU A 32 -9.35 0.32 15.36
N ASP A 33 -10.12 1.35 14.98
CA ASP A 33 -11.21 1.24 14.01
C ASP A 33 -10.67 1.47 12.57
N PHE A 34 -10.69 0.42 11.76
CA PHE A 34 -10.10 0.45 10.42
C PHE A 34 -10.81 -0.46 9.42
N THR A 35 -10.67 -0.11 8.14
CA THR A 35 -11.11 -0.91 6.99
C THR A 35 -9.91 -1.53 6.29
N VAL A 36 -10.06 -2.79 5.86
CA VAL A 36 -9.06 -3.51 5.06
C VAL A 36 -9.48 -3.51 3.60
N HIS A 37 -8.69 -2.88 2.74
CA HIS A 37 -8.78 -2.98 1.30
C HIS A 37 -7.82 -4.07 0.84
N HIS A 38 -8.34 -5.19 0.34
CA HIS A 38 -7.53 -6.31 -0.13
C HIS A 38 -7.97 -6.70 -1.54
N THR A 39 -7.00 -6.75 -2.46
CA THR A 39 -7.27 -7.10 -3.87
C THR A 39 -6.12 -7.87 -4.48
N LYS A 40 -6.46 -8.82 -5.36
CA LYS A 40 -5.50 -9.44 -6.27
C LYS A 40 -5.34 -8.52 -7.47
N THR A 41 -4.13 -8.09 -7.71
CA THR A 41 -3.79 -7.11 -8.76
C THR A 41 -3.18 -7.77 -9.99
N SER A 42 -2.98 -9.09 -10.01
CA SER A 42 -2.44 -9.82 -11.18
C SER A 42 -3.29 -9.68 -12.45
N GLY A 43 -4.60 -9.46 -12.30
CA GLY A 43 -5.50 -9.18 -13.42
C GLY A 43 -5.54 -7.71 -13.86
N TRP A 44 -4.86 -6.81 -13.16
CA TRP A 44 -4.86 -5.38 -13.49
C TRP A 44 -3.85 -5.11 -14.59
N ILE A 45 -4.10 -4.12 -15.45
CA ILE A 45 -3.27 -3.85 -16.64
C ILE A 45 -1.78 -3.63 -16.30
N SER A 46 -1.50 -3.10 -15.12
CA SER A 46 -0.16 -2.90 -14.55
C SER A 46 0.61 -4.21 -14.30
N ASN A 47 -0.05 -5.32 -14.04
CA ASN A 47 0.60 -6.63 -13.86
C ASN A 47 0.33 -7.56 -15.04
N PHE A 48 -0.88 -7.51 -15.58
CA PHE A 48 -1.32 -8.32 -16.72
C PHE A 48 -0.43 -8.11 -17.95
N ARG A 49 -0.04 -6.86 -18.26
CA ARG A 49 0.76 -6.55 -19.45
C ARG A 49 2.15 -7.21 -19.44
N ILE A 50 2.68 -7.51 -18.26
CA ILE A 50 3.99 -8.16 -18.06
C ILE A 50 3.86 -9.65 -17.73
N GLY A 51 2.65 -10.19 -17.73
CA GLY A 51 2.39 -11.61 -17.43
C GLY A 51 2.57 -11.98 -15.95
N GLU A 52 2.54 -11.03 -15.02
CA GLU A 52 2.65 -11.34 -13.59
C GLU A 52 1.35 -11.98 -13.09
N THR A 53 1.48 -13.14 -12.45
CA THR A 53 0.35 -13.95 -11.95
C THR A 53 0.24 -13.91 -10.42
N HIS A 54 1.31 -13.52 -9.73
CA HIS A 54 1.44 -13.43 -8.28
C HIS A 54 1.56 -11.96 -7.86
N ALA A 55 0.44 -11.24 -7.90
CA ALA A 55 0.37 -9.88 -7.41
C ALA A 55 -0.88 -9.64 -6.56
N ALA A 56 -0.69 -9.03 -5.39
CA ALA A 56 -1.76 -8.66 -4.49
C ALA A 56 -1.35 -7.50 -3.57
N VAL A 57 -2.35 -6.73 -3.15
CA VAL A 57 -2.17 -5.59 -2.27
C VAL A 57 -3.19 -5.65 -1.14
N LYS A 58 -2.75 -5.27 0.05
CA LYS A 58 -3.58 -5.06 1.22
C LYS A 58 -3.25 -3.72 1.88
N VAL A 59 -4.23 -2.85 2.03
CA VAL A 59 -4.10 -1.55 2.69
C VAL A 59 -5.09 -1.45 3.85
N LEU A 60 -4.63 -0.93 4.98
CA LEU A 60 -5.41 -0.66 6.18
C LEU A 60 -5.63 0.85 6.29
N VAL A 61 -6.90 1.26 6.33
CA VAL A 61 -7.31 2.67 6.40
C VAL A 61 -8.05 2.92 7.70
N ASN A 62 -7.63 3.92 8.46
CA ASN A 62 -8.29 4.34 9.69
C ASN A 62 -9.64 5.00 9.37
N ASN A 63 -10.73 4.47 9.95
CA ASN A 63 -12.08 4.94 9.68
C ASN A 63 -12.38 6.31 10.31
N THR A 64 -11.63 6.73 11.34
CA THR A 64 -11.84 7.99 12.06
C THR A 64 -11.24 9.18 11.31
N ASN A 65 -10.06 9.02 10.72
CA ASN A 65 -9.30 10.15 10.14
C ASN A 65 -8.88 9.94 8.68
N ASP A 66 -9.30 8.84 8.04
CA ASP A 66 -9.03 8.54 6.63
C ASP A 66 -7.53 8.40 6.30
N GLN A 67 -6.68 8.08 7.29
CA GLN A 67 -5.23 7.90 7.10
C GLN A 67 -4.84 6.43 6.96
N ILE A 68 -3.71 6.18 6.30
CA ILE A 68 -3.14 4.83 6.18
C ILE A 68 -2.55 4.38 7.54
N LEU A 69 -2.96 3.21 8.01
CA LEU A 69 -2.36 2.54 9.17
C LEU A 69 -1.23 1.58 8.75
N GLY A 70 -1.38 0.96 7.59
CA GLY A 70 -0.36 0.10 7.01
C GLY A 70 -0.72 -0.37 5.60
N ALA A 71 0.30 -0.77 4.85
CA ALA A 71 0.14 -1.34 3.51
C ALA A 71 1.11 -2.53 3.34
N HIS A 72 0.65 -3.57 2.66
CA HIS A 72 1.38 -4.80 2.40
C HIS A 72 1.15 -5.20 0.95
N MET A 73 2.22 -5.47 0.22
CA MET A 73 2.14 -5.65 -1.22
C MET A 73 3.10 -6.75 -1.65
N ILE A 74 2.65 -7.60 -2.57
CA ILE A 74 3.49 -8.58 -3.26
C ILE A 74 3.28 -8.41 -4.75
N GLY A 75 4.35 -8.24 -5.52
CA GLY A 75 4.28 -7.96 -6.96
C GLY A 75 5.42 -7.06 -7.43
N PRO A 76 5.69 -7.01 -8.74
CA PRO A 76 6.77 -6.20 -9.31
C PRO A 76 6.49 -4.70 -9.16
N GLU A 77 7.56 -3.91 -8.96
CA GLU A 77 7.55 -2.45 -8.80
C GLU A 77 6.82 -1.93 -7.53
N TYR A 78 6.32 -2.82 -6.67
CA TYR A 78 5.72 -2.44 -5.39
C TYR A 78 6.72 -1.89 -4.37
N GLY A 79 8.00 -2.18 -4.49
CA GLY A 79 9.08 -1.53 -3.75
C GLY A 79 9.16 -0.02 -4.02
N GLU A 80 8.73 0.44 -5.19
CA GLU A 80 8.61 1.87 -5.49
C GLU A 80 7.26 2.42 -5.01
N LEU A 81 6.18 1.68 -5.21
CA LEU A 81 4.85 2.11 -4.78
C LEU A 81 4.74 2.29 -3.26
N ILE A 82 5.35 1.39 -2.47
CA ILE A 82 5.30 1.42 -1.00
C ILE A 82 5.96 2.69 -0.42
N ASN A 83 6.91 3.30 -1.13
CA ASN A 83 7.51 4.57 -0.73
C ASN A 83 6.46 5.70 -0.67
N THR A 84 5.46 5.66 -1.56
CA THR A 84 4.34 6.62 -1.55
C THR A 84 3.45 6.44 -0.31
N PHE A 85 3.23 5.19 0.13
CA PHE A 85 2.49 4.91 1.36
C PHE A 85 3.28 5.35 2.59
N GLY A 86 4.60 5.12 2.62
CA GLY A 86 5.48 5.63 3.69
C GLY A 86 5.46 7.16 3.79
N LEU A 87 5.52 7.84 2.64
CA LEU A 87 5.37 9.30 2.55
C LEU A 87 4.02 9.76 3.11
N ALA A 88 2.92 9.12 2.68
CA ALA A 88 1.58 9.45 3.14
C ALA A 88 1.43 9.32 4.66
N MET A 89 1.94 8.23 5.25
CA MET A 89 1.95 8.06 6.71
C MET A 89 2.77 9.15 7.40
N LYS A 90 3.97 9.45 6.88
CA LYS A 90 4.87 10.46 7.48
C LYS A 90 4.30 11.87 7.49
N PHE A 91 3.49 12.21 6.50
CA PHE A 91 2.83 13.51 6.39
C PHE A 91 1.38 13.51 6.86
N GLY A 92 0.86 12.38 7.36
CA GLY A 92 -0.53 12.25 7.80
C GLY A 92 -1.54 12.52 6.68
N LEU A 93 -1.23 12.13 5.45
CA LEU A 93 -2.13 12.32 4.31
C LEU A 93 -3.34 11.41 4.40
N THR A 94 -4.49 11.91 4.00
CA THR A 94 -5.72 11.10 3.90
C THR A 94 -5.77 10.33 2.58
N THR A 95 -6.56 9.25 2.51
CA THR A 95 -6.77 8.51 1.25
C THR A 95 -7.32 9.42 0.15
N ARG A 96 -8.20 10.36 0.52
CA ARG A 96 -8.76 11.35 -0.42
C ARG A 96 -7.69 12.26 -1.00
N GLN A 97 -6.71 12.69 -0.20
CA GLN A 97 -5.57 13.46 -0.70
C GLN A 97 -4.67 12.62 -1.60
N MET A 98 -4.41 11.35 -1.23
CA MET A 98 -3.62 10.43 -2.04
C MET A 98 -4.26 10.15 -3.41
N LYS A 99 -5.60 10.03 -3.49
CA LYS A 99 -6.35 9.82 -4.74
C LYS A 99 -6.22 10.98 -5.75
N LEU A 100 -5.76 12.15 -5.32
CA LEU A 100 -5.49 13.28 -6.22
C LEU A 100 -4.15 13.13 -6.97
N ALA A 101 -3.28 12.21 -6.54
CA ALA A 101 -2.01 11.98 -7.19
C ALA A 101 -2.23 11.44 -8.61
N THR A 102 -1.64 12.11 -9.60
CA THR A 102 -1.62 11.63 -10.99
C THR A 102 -0.36 10.80 -11.20
N ALA A 103 -0.52 9.61 -11.74
CA ALA A 103 0.58 8.72 -12.10
C ALA A 103 0.48 8.27 -13.55
N ALA A 104 1.60 7.87 -14.13
CA ALA A 104 1.64 7.37 -15.50
C ALA A 104 0.82 6.08 -15.63
N TYR A 105 -0.02 5.99 -16.66
CA TYR A 105 -0.81 4.79 -16.95
C TYR A 105 -0.23 4.05 -18.17
N PRO A 106 -0.11 2.71 -18.16
CA PRO A 106 -0.45 1.78 -17.08
C PRO A 106 0.78 1.43 -16.21
N SER A 107 0.87 2.01 -15.00
CA SER A 107 1.90 1.67 -14.00
C SER A 107 1.28 1.20 -12.67
N VAL A 108 2.06 0.55 -11.82
CA VAL A 108 1.61 0.25 -10.44
C VAL A 108 1.31 1.54 -9.64
N GLY A 109 1.93 2.66 -10.00
CA GLY A 109 1.58 3.98 -9.44
C GLY A 109 0.17 4.42 -9.82
N SER A 110 -0.28 4.17 -11.06
CA SER A 110 -1.64 4.51 -11.51
C SER A 110 -2.73 3.69 -10.83
N ASP A 111 -2.38 2.56 -10.23
CA ASP A 111 -3.29 1.70 -9.48
C ASP A 111 -3.66 2.26 -8.11
N LEU A 112 -2.84 3.17 -7.57
CA LEU A 112 -2.93 3.66 -6.19
C LEU A 112 -4.34 4.06 -5.79
N GLY A 113 -5.03 4.84 -6.62
CA GLY A 113 -6.38 5.33 -6.30
C GLY A 113 -7.45 4.23 -6.20
N SER A 114 -7.21 3.07 -6.80
CA SER A 114 -8.08 1.88 -6.72
C SER A 114 -7.71 0.93 -5.57
N LEU A 115 -6.54 1.11 -4.95
CA LEU A 115 -6.07 0.31 -3.82
C LEU A 115 -6.58 0.81 -2.46
N ILE A 116 -7.09 2.05 -2.42
CA ILE A 116 -7.54 2.79 -1.23
C ILE A 116 -8.91 3.42 -1.43
#